data_AF-A0A535XXP8-F1
#
_entry.id   AF-A0A535XXP8-F1
#
_cell.length_a   1.000
_cell.length_b   1.000
_cell.length_c   1.000
_cell.angle_alpha   90.00
_cell.angle_beta   90.00
_cell.angle_gamma   90.00
#
_symmetry.space_group_name_H-M   'P 1'
#
loop_
_entity.id
_entity.type
_entity.pdbx_description
1 polymer ?
#
loop_
_entity_poly.entity_id
_entity_poly.type
_entity_poly.pdbx_seq_one_letter_code
_entity_poly.pdbx_strand_id
1 'polypeptide(L)'
;MPPTAVHFNGGVNLADAETVFREISARVPLGVRRIPDGETGDRANWIFFQLQKFWQTTGLEQAAPQDLDAPGYEQMPKVRLAGGVAPESIAWPNLGYADAYLASFQIYRRLQDERVIAPGIRFQVEYPTPLASINAWVVDEDQDALEASYEQALLADLDRVVTQLPHERLAVQWDVAVEFGILEGGF
;
A
#
# COMPACT_ATOMS: atom_id res chain seq x y z
N MET A 1 -31.39 -13.18 3.11
CA MET A 1 -31.33 -11.74 2.80
C MET A 1 -30.01 -11.47 2.11
N PRO A 2 -29.96 -10.65 1.04
CA PRO A 2 -28.69 -10.27 0.45
C PRO A 2 -27.85 -9.49 1.48
N PRO A 3 -26.50 -9.56 1.42
CA PRO A 3 -25.63 -8.81 2.31
C PRO A 3 -25.91 -7.30 2.19
N THR A 4 -26.00 -6.61 3.33
CA THR A 4 -26.29 -5.17 3.40
C THR A 4 -25.02 -4.31 3.45
N ALA A 5 -23.87 -4.96 3.64
CA ALA A 5 -22.55 -4.36 3.58
C ALA A 5 -21.54 -5.41 3.07
N VAL A 6 -20.69 -5.01 2.13
CA VAL A 6 -19.55 -5.79 1.64
C VAL A 6 -18.31 -4.92 1.71
N HIS A 7 -17.21 -5.51 2.17
CA HIS A 7 -15.91 -4.87 2.24
C HIS A 7 -14.92 -5.67 1.38
N PHE A 8 -14.22 -4.96 0.50
CA PHE A 8 -13.05 -5.45 -0.21
C PHE A 8 -11.83 -4.83 0.46
N ASN A 9 -10.80 -5.61 0.73
CA ASN A 9 -9.60 -5.24 1.48
C ASN A 9 -8.41 -4.94 0.54
N GLY A 10 -8.67 -4.33 -0.62
CA GLY A 10 -7.61 -3.96 -1.55
C GLY A 10 -7.41 -4.95 -2.67
N GLY A 11 -6.28 -5.63 -2.65
CA GLY A 11 -5.79 -6.51 -3.71
C GLY A 11 -6.83 -7.41 -4.37
N VAL A 12 -6.90 -7.38 -5.70
CA VAL A 12 -7.72 -8.26 -6.53
C VAL A 12 -6.87 -8.79 -7.68
N ASN A 13 -6.82 -10.12 -7.84
CA ASN A 13 -6.01 -10.77 -8.88
C ASN A 13 -6.64 -10.63 -10.29
N LEU A 14 -6.63 -9.41 -10.80
CA LEU A 14 -7.10 -9.01 -12.13
C LEU A 14 -6.05 -8.11 -12.79
N ALA A 15 -6.20 -7.90 -14.11
CA ALA A 15 -5.16 -7.28 -14.92
C ALA A 15 -4.91 -5.80 -14.59
N ASP A 16 -5.98 -5.04 -14.30
CA ASP A 16 -5.93 -3.60 -14.08
C ASP A 16 -7.12 -3.08 -13.26
N ALA A 17 -7.01 -1.83 -12.80
CA ALA A 17 -8.03 -1.14 -12.02
C ALA A 17 -9.40 -1.06 -12.71
N GLU A 18 -9.46 -0.86 -14.03
CA GLU A 18 -10.74 -0.79 -14.75
C GLU A 18 -11.46 -2.13 -14.70
N THR A 19 -10.73 -3.22 -14.93
CA THR A 19 -11.24 -4.59 -14.84
C THR A 19 -11.74 -4.87 -13.43
N VAL A 20 -10.99 -4.49 -12.39
CA VAL A 20 -11.40 -4.63 -10.99
C VAL A 20 -12.71 -3.89 -10.72
N PHE A 21 -12.80 -2.60 -11.08
CA PHE A 21 -14.00 -1.81 -10.84
C PHE A 21 -15.24 -2.40 -11.52
N ARG A 22 -15.09 -2.86 -12.77
CA ARG A 22 -16.18 -3.48 -13.55
C ARG A 22 -16.61 -4.80 -12.93
N GLU A 23 -15.68 -5.67 -12.58
CA GLU A 23 -15.97 -6.99 -12.01
C GLU A 23 -16.63 -6.88 -10.62
N ILE A 24 -16.14 -6.01 -9.75
CA ILE A 24 -16.78 -5.75 -8.45
C ILE A 24 -18.20 -5.23 -8.64
N SER A 25 -18.38 -4.22 -9.50
CA SER A 25 -19.69 -3.59 -9.70
C SER A 25 -20.72 -4.54 -10.33
N ALA A 26 -20.27 -5.42 -11.25
CA ALA A 26 -21.14 -6.39 -11.90
C ALA A 26 -21.53 -7.56 -10.98
N ARG A 27 -20.58 -8.07 -10.18
CA ARG A 27 -20.79 -9.27 -9.35
C ARG A 27 -21.38 -8.96 -7.99
N VAL A 28 -21.13 -7.76 -7.46
CA VAL A 28 -21.61 -7.32 -6.15
C VAL A 28 -22.38 -6.00 -6.28
N PRO A 29 -23.58 -6.03 -6.89
CA PRO A 29 -24.33 -4.81 -7.22
C PRO A 29 -24.95 -4.10 -6.00
N LEU A 30 -24.93 -4.72 -4.82
CA LEU A 30 -25.52 -4.19 -3.58
C LEU A 30 -24.56 -4.36 -2.40
N GLY A 31 -24.61 -3.43 -1.46
CA GLY A 31 -23.84 -3.49 -0.20
C GLY A 31 -22.41 -2.93 -0.29
N VAL A 32 -21.87 -2.70 -1.48
CA VAL A 32 -20.57 -2.04 -1.67
C VAL A 32 -20.71 -0.55 -1.37
N ARG A 33 -19.90 -0.05 -0.42
CA ARG A 33 -19.84 1.40 -0.09
C ARG A 33 -18.53 2.05 -0.50
N ARG A 34 -17.49 1.25 -0.69
CA ARG A 34 -16.11 1.65 -1.00
C ARG A 34 -15.55 0.61 -1.97
N ILE A 35 -14.82 1.06 -2.98
CA ILE A 35 -14.29 0.19 -4.03
C ILE A 35 -12.79 0.43 -4.22
N PRO A 36 -11.95 -0.60 -4.03
CA PRO A 36 -10.50 -0.48 -4.27
C PRO A 36 -10.20 -0.60 -5.76
N ASP A 37 -9.02 -0.12 -6.16
CA ASP A 37 -8.49 -0.34 -7.51
C ASP A 37 -7.85 -1.72 -7.71
N GLY A 38 -7.79 -2.52 -6.63
CA GLY A 38 -7.31 -3.89 -6.66
C GLY A 38 -5.79 -4.06 -6.63
N GLU A 39 -5.02 -2.99 -6.46
CA GLU A 39 -3.56 -3.05 -6.29
C GLU A 39 -2.84 -3.84 -7.40
N THR A 40 -3.31 -3.68 -8.64
CA THR A 40 -2.80 -4.42 -9.79
C THR A 40 -1.41 -3.95 -10.23
N GLY A 41 -0.71 -4.76 -11.04
CA GLY A 41 0.58 -4.38 -11.63
C GLY A 41 1.72 -4.43 -10.61
N ASP A 42 2.55 -3.39 -10.54
CA ASP A 42 3.71 -3.35 -9.64
C ASP A 42 3.30 -3.47 -8.16
N ARG A 43 2.09 -3.03 -7.80
CA ARG A 43 1.54 -3.14 -6.44
C ARG A 43 0.93 -4.51 -6.15
N ALA A 44 1.01 -5.46 -7.08
CA ALA A 44 0.67 -6.84 -6.80
C ALA A 44 1.63 -7.35 -5.71
N ASN A 45 1.07 -7.95 -4.66
CA ASN A 45 1.78 -8.34 -3.43
C ASN A 45 2.06 -7.19 -2.45
N TRP A 46 1.14 -6.24 -2.31
CA TRP A 46 1.09 -5.29 -1.19
C TRP A 46 2.36 -4.43 -1.08
N ILE A 47 3.19 -4.60 -0.05
CA ILE A 47 4.40 -3.80 0.18
C ILE A 47 5.61 -4.21 -0.66
N PHE A 48 5.55 -5.27 -1.47
CA PHE A 48 6.70 -5.73 -2.28
C PHE A 48 7.26 -4.65 -3.22
N PHE A 49 6.39 -3.81 -3.79
CA PHE A 49 6.85 -2.71 -4.65
C PHE A 49 7.66 -1.65 -3.90
N GLN A 50 7.55 -1.59 -2.57
CA GLN A 50 8.36 -0.68 -1.75
C GLN A 50 9.82 -1.10 -1.73
N LEU A 51 10.15 -2.40 -1.82
CA LEU A 51 11.54 -2.87 -1.83
C LEU A 51 12.39 -2.16 -2.89
N GLN A 52 11.82 -1.89 -4.07
CA GLN A 52 12.49 -1.12 -5.12
C GLN A 52 12.78 0.32 -4.69
N LYS A 53 11.91 0.94 -3.89
CA LYS A 53 12.11 2.29 -3.34
C LYS A 53 13.24 2.29 -2.31
N PHE A 54 13.31 1.28 -1.45
CA PHE A 54 14.44 1.10 -0.53
C PHE A 54 15.76 0.95 -1.29
N TRP A 55 15.82 0.13 -2.34
CA TRP A 55 17.04 0.00 -3.17
C TRP A 55 17.44 1.26 -3.94
N GLN A 56 16.49 2.15 -4.24
CA GLN A 56 16.75 3.44 -4.90
C GLN A 56 17.17 4.53 -3.91
N THR A 57 17.03 4.30 -2.60
CA THR A 57 17.29 5.30 -1.58
C THR A 57 18.79 5.44 -1.36
N THR A 58 19.32 6.63 -1.64
CA THR A 58 20.73 6.93 -1.41
C THR A 58 21.03 6.88 0.09
N GLY A 59 22.09 6.18 0.47
CA GLY A 59 22.48 5.98 1.86
C GLY A 59 22.00 4.66 2.47
N LEU A 60 21.21 3.87 1.73
CA LEU A 60 20.90 2.47 2.06
C LEU A 60 21.70 1.52 1.16
N GLU A 61 22.09 0.37 1.70
CA GLU A 61 22.73 -0.72 0.96
C GLU A 61 22.04 -2.06 1.24
N GLN A 62 22.19 -3.03 0.34
CA GLN A 62 21.58 -4.34 0.50
C GLN A 62 22.22 -5.13 1.65
N ALA A 63 21.37 -5.84 2.38
CA ALA A 63 21.70 -6.71 3.49
C ALA A 63 21.27 -8.15 3.18
N ALA A 64 21.92 -9.11 3.84
CA ALA A 64 21.43 -10.48 3.83
C ALA A 64 20.05 -10.53 4.50
N PRO A 65 19.16 -11.47 4.11
CA PRO A 65 17.92 -11.71 4.83
C PRO A 65 18.19 -11.99 6.31
N GLN A 66 17.33 -11.47 7.20
CA GLN A 66 17.36 -11.76 8.64
C GLN A 66 16.13 -12.56 9.11
N ASP A 67 15.11 -12.69 8.26
CA ASP A 67 13.86 -13.35 8.63
C ASP A 67 14.06 -14.87 8.78
N LEU A 68 13.32 -15.46 9.71
CA LEU A 68 13.30 -16.91 9.91
C LEU A 68 12.86 -17.63 8.63
N ASP A 69 13.50 -18.76 8.34
CA ASP A 69 13.08 -19.63 7.24
C ASP A 69 11.64 -20.12 7.48
N ALA A 70 10.69 -19.55 6.75
CA ALA A 70 9.29 -19.92 6.78
C ALA A 70 8.95 -20.80 5.55
N PRO A 71 8.46 -22.04 5.73
CA PRO A 71 8.12 -22.91 4.62
C PRO A 71 7.14 -22.24 3.63
N GLY A 72 7.57 -22.10 2.37
CA GLY A 72 6.76 -21.49 1.31
C GLY A 72 6.97 -19.99 1.11
N TYR A 73 7.86 -19.35 1.88
CA TYR A 73 8.26 -17.96 1.69
C TYR A 73 9.73 -17.88 1.28
N GLU A 74 10.02 -17.09 0.24
CA GLU A 74 11.38 -16.78 -0.15
C GLU A 74 11.99 -15.76 0.81
N GLN A 75 13.21 -16.02 1.28
CA GLN A 75 13.98 -15.05 2.03
C GLN A 75 14.38 -13.90 1.11
N MET A 76 13.83 -12.73 1.38
CA MET A 76 14.11 -11.53 0.59
C MET A 76 15.29 -10.75 1.20
N PRO A 77 16.19 -10.17 0.39
CA PRO A 77 17.22 -9.27 0.90
C PRO A 77 16.59 -8.08 1.61
N LYS A 78 17.12 -7.74 2.79
CA LYS A 78 16.82 -6.48 3.48
C LYS A 78 17.74 -5.36 2.99
N VAL A 79 17.58 -4.18 3.55
CA VAL A 79 18.51 -3.05 3.43
C VAL A 79 18.98 -2.60 4.81
N ARG A 80 20.12 -1.91 4.83
CA ARG A 80 20.70 -1.28 6.02
C ARG A 80 21.25 0.10 5.69
N LEU A 81 21.49 0.92 6.70
CA LEU A 81 22.25 2.15 6.57
C LEU A 81 23.67 1.85 6.09
N ALA A 82 24.10 2.55 5.05
CA ALA A 82 25.48 2.47 4.58
C ALA A 82 26.44 3.07 5.62
N GLY A 83 27.68 2.56 5.65
CA GLY A 83 28.67 2.96 6.64
C GLY A 83 28.90 4.47 6.70
N GLY A 84 28.70 5.08 7.88
CA GLY A 84 28.91 6.50 8.12
C GLY A 84 27.77 7.42 7.68
N VAL A 85 26.66 6.87 7.19
CA VAL A 85 25.44 7.62 6.89
C VAL A 85 24.67 7.87 8.18
N ALA A 86 24.29 9.13 8.42
CA ALA A 86 23.40 9.49 9.52
C ALA A 86 21.94 9.16 9.13
N PRO A 87 21.15 8.47 9.96
CA PRO A 87 19.76 8.12 9.65
C PRO A 87 18.92 9.34 9.23
N GLU A 88 19.14 10.50 9.86
CA GLU A 88 18.41 11.74 9.60
C GLU A 88 18.72 12.36 8.24
N SER A 89 19.77 11.89 7.56
CA SER A 89 20.13 12.34 6.21
C SER A 89 19.42 11.56 5.10
N ILE A 90 18.70 10.48 5.46
CA ILE A 90 17.95 9.68 4.49
C ILE A 90 16.80 10.52 3.92
N ALA A 91 16.83 10.67 2.60
CA ALA A 91 15.77 11.29 1.82
C ALA A 91 15.05 10.20 1.02
N TRP A 92 13.83 9.87 1.44
CA TRP A 92 13.00 8.87 0.78
C TRP A 92 12.58 9.35 -0.62
N PRO A 93 12.63 8.47 -1.64
CA PRO A 93 12.11 8.80 -2.96
C PRO A 93 10.58 8.86 -2.94
N ASN A 94 9.98 9.19 -4.09
CA ASN A 94 8.53 9.03 -4.27
C ASN A 94 8.12 7.57 -4.07
N LEU A 95 7.37 7.31 -2.99
CA LEU A 95 6.92 5.97 -2.59
C LEU A 95 5.91 5.38 -3.58
N GLY A 96 5.19 6.23 -4.32
CA GLY A 96 4.41 5.85 -5.50
C GLY A 96 2.96 5.45 -5.23
N TYR A 97 2.50 5.38 -3.97
CA TYR A 97 1.08 5.09 -3.69
C TYR A 97 0.17 6.18 -4.27
N ALA A 98 0.51 7.45 -4.02
CA ALA A 98 -0.27 8.58 -4.51
C ALA A 98 -0.36 8.61 -6.04
N ASP A 99 0.75 8.36 -6.74
CA ASP A 99 0.73 8.33 -8.21
C ASP A 99 -0.23 7.26 -8.75
N ALA A 100 -0.19 6.07 -8.17
CA ALA A 100 -1.10 4.98 -8.52
C ALA A 100 -2.56 5.36 -8.22
N TYR A 101 -2.85 5.90 -7.04
CA TYR A 101 -4.21 6.27 -6.65
C TYR A 101 -4.77 7.44 -7.47
N LEU A 102 -3.95 8.43 -7.81
CA LEU A 102 -4.35 9.54 -8.67
C LEU A 102 -4.69 9.05 -10.09
N ALA A 103 -3.94 8.08 -10.61
CA ALA A 103 -4.23 7.45 -11.90
C ALA A 103 -5.53 6.62 -11.85
N SER A 104 -5.66 5.72 -10.86
CA SER A 104 -6.85 4.89 -10.66
C SER A 104 -8.10 5.71 -10.41
N PHE A 105 -8.00 6.86 -9.73
CA PHE A 105 -9.13 7.75 -9.51
C PHE A 105 -9.72 8.30 -10.81
N GLN A 106 -8.90 8.55 -11.84
CA GLN A 106 -9.42 9.00 -13.14
C GLN A 106 -10.31 7.93 -13.79
N ILE A 107 -9.92 6.67 -13.67
CA ILE A 107 -10.69 5.52 -14.15
C ILE A 107 -11.97 5.38 -13.35
N TYR A 108 -11.88 5.35 -12.01
CA TYR A 108 -13.03 5.32 -11.10
C TYR A 108 -14.03 6.45 -11.40
N ARG A 109 -13.53 7.68 -11.62
CA ARG A 109 -14.37 8.84 -11.92
C ARG A 109 -15.18 8.62 -13.19
N ARG A 110 -14.49 8.25 -14.27
CA ARG A 110 -15.12 7.95 -15.55
C ARG A 110 -16.17 6.84 -15.43
N LEU A 111 -15.86 5.76 -14.72
CA LEU A 111 -16.80 4.64 -14.55
C LEU A 111 -18.01 4.99 -13.67
N GLN A 112 -17.88 5.92 -12.74
CA GLN A 112 -19.02 6.45 -12.00
C GLN A 112 -19.89 7.36 -12.88
N ASP A 113 -19.28 8.18 -13.74
CA ASP A 113 -19.99 9.02 -14.71
C ASP A 113 -20.77 8.16 -15.73
N GLU A 114 -20.18 7.03 -16.15
CA GLU A 114 -20.81 6.00 -17.00
C GLU A 114 -21.86 5.15 -16.25
N ARG A 115 -22.06 5.36 -14.94
CA ARG A 115 -22.95 4.58 -14.06
C ARG A 115 -22.60 3.08 -13.96
N VAL A 116 -21.39 2.70 -14.36
CA VAL A 116 -20.85 1.36 -14.12
C VAL A 116 -20.63 1.16 -12.62
N ILE A 117 -19.98 2.14 -11.97
CA ILE A 117 -19.92 2.21 -10.51
C ILE A 117 -21.13 3.00 -10.02
N ALA A 118 -21.91 2.42 -9.11
CA ALA A 118 -23.10 3.08 -8.59
C ALA A 118 -22.75 4.41 -7.88
N PRO A 119 -23.60 5.46 -8.00
CA PRO A 119 -23.40 6.71 -7.28
C PRO A 119 -23.32 6.49 -5.76
N GLY A 120 -22.46 7.27 -5.11
CA GLY A 120 -22.27 7.21 -3.65
C GLY A 120 -21.29 6.14 -3.16
N ILE A 121 -20.83 5.23 -4.03
CA ILE A 121 -19.68 4.37 -3.72
C ILE A 121 -18.41 5.22 -3.76
N ARG A 122 -17.63 5.21 -2.67
CA ARG A 122 -16.36 5.95 -2.57
C ARG A 122 -15.21 5.15 -3.16
N PHE A 123 -14.21 5.83 -3.71
CA PHE A 123 -12.93 5.25 -4.07
C PHE A 123 -12.13 4.94 -2.80
N GLN A 124 -11.68 3.68 -2.67
CA GLN A 124 -10.89 3.23 -1.53
C GLN A 124 -9.39 3.28 -1.88
N VAL A 125 -8.61 3.94 -1.03
CA VAL A 125 -7.14 3.94 -1.07
C VAL A 125 -6.63 3.28 0.19
N GLU A 126 -5.55 2.52 0.06
CA GLU A 126 -5.06 1.62 1.11
C GLU A 126 -3.58 1.85 1.31
N TYR A 127 -3.19 2.04 2.56
CA TYR A 127 -1.80 2.27 2.94
C TYR A 127 -1.40 1.23 3.99
N PRO A 128 -0.20 0.63 3.88
CA PRO A 128 0.37 -0.05 5.01
C PRO A 128 0.66 0.96 6.13
N THR A 129 0.92 0.48 7.32
CA THR A 129 1.63 1.27 8.32
C THR A 129 3.10 1.49 7.91
N PRO A 130 3.80 2.48 8.51
CA PRO A 130 5.25 2.61 8.37
C PRO A 130 5.99 1.36 8.83
N LEU A 131 5.58 0.80 9.97
CA LEU A 131 6.17 -0.40 10.57
C LEU A 131 6.15 -1.59 9.62
N ALA A 132 5.09 -1.82 8.85
CA ALA A 132 5.03 -2.95 7.91
C ALA A 132 6.16 -2.92 6.88
N SER A 133 6.43 -1.76 6.26
CA SER A 133 7.52 -1.62 5.28
C SER A 133 8.90 -1.69 5.93
N ILE A 134 9.04 -1.08 7.12
CA ILE A 134 10.32 -1.03 7.84
C ILE A 134 10.70 -2.42 8.34
N ASN A 135 9.79 -3.13 8.99
CA ASN A 135 10.03 -4.48 9.49
C ASN A 135 10.36 -5.46 8.35
N ALA A 136 9.62 -5.38 7.24
CA ALA A 136 9.82 -6.27 6.10
C ALA A 136 11.18 -6.05 5.41
N TRP A 137 11.60 -4.80 5.24
CA TRP A 137 12.71 -4.48 4.32
C TRP A 137 13.97 -3.95 5.00
N VAL A 138 13.95 -3.58 6.27
CA VAL A 138 15.11 -3.01 6.99
C VAL A 138 15.61 -3.99 8.04
N VAL A 139 16.94 -4.13 8.14
CA VAL A 139 17.56 -4.94 9.20
C VAL A 139 17.16 -4.45 10.59
N ASP A 140 17.00 -5.37 11.54
CA ASP A 140 16.46 -5.08 12.87
C ASP A 140 17.21 -3.95 13.58
N GLU A 141 18.54 -3.88 13.40
CA GLU A 141 19.40 -2.89 14.04
C GLU A 141 19.13 -1.44 13.58
N ASP A 142 18.54 -1.24 12.40
CA ASP A 142 18.31 0.07 11.79
C ASP A 142 16.82 0.49 11.77
N GLN A 143 15.89 -0.39 12.16
CA GLN A 143 14.44 -0.13 12.09
C GLN A 143 14.04 1.12 12.88
N ASP A 144 14.41 1.17 14.17
CA ASP A 144 14.11 2.31 15.06
C ASP A 144 14.67 3.63 14.51
N ALA A 145 15.82 3.58 13.84
CA ALA A 145 16.49 4.77 13.31
C ALA A 145 15.81 5.30 12.04
N LEU A 146 15.16 4.44 11.26
CA LEU A 146 14.58 4.78 9.97
C LEU A 146 13.06 5.00 10.01
N GLU A 147 12.33 4.35 10.93
CA GLU A 147 10.87 4.33 10.95
C GLU A 147 10.25 5.72 10.93
N ALA A 148 10.71 6.63 11.81
CA ALA A 148 10.14 7.97 11.92
C ALA A 148 10.28 8.78 10.61
N SER A 149 11.39 8.63 9.90
CA SER A 149 11.59 9.33 8.62
C SER A 149 10.76 8.72 7.49
N TYR A 150 10.58 7.39 7.49
CA TYR A 150 9.73 6.70 6.52
C TYR A 150 8.26 7.02 6.75
N GLU A 151 7.82 7.10 8.02
CA GLU A 151 6.48 7.56 8.39
C GLU A 151 6.18 8.92 7.78
N GLN A 152 7.10 9.88 7.92
CA GLN A 152 6.94 11.21 7.34
C GLN A 152 6.79 11.15 5.82
N ALA A 153 7.58 10.30 5.14
CA ALA A 153 7.47 10.13 3.69
C ALA A 153 6.13 9.49 3.27
N LEU A 154 5.66 8.50 4.03
CA LEU A 154 4.38 7.83 3.80
C LEU A 154 3.18 8.75 4.01
N LEU A 155 3.21 9.55 5.09
CA LEU A 155 2.18 10.55 5.36
C LEU A 155 2.22 11.69 4.34
N ALA A 156 3.40 12.12 3.90
CA ALA A 156 3.51 13.10 2.81
C ALA A 156 2.94 12.55 1.49
N ASP A 157 3.09 11.25 1.22
CA ASP A 157 2.47 10.61 0.06
C ASP A 157 0.93 10.54 0.20
N LEU A 158 0.42 10.13 1.36
CA LEU A 158 -1.03 10.18 1.66
C LEU A 158 -1.59 11.61 1.54
N ASP A 159 -0.86 12.61 2.03
CA ASP A 159 -1.22 14.03 1.91
C ASP A 159 -1.46 14.43 0.45
N ARG A 160 -0.64 13.93 -0.49
CA ARG A 160 -0.85 14.17 -1.93
C ARG A 160 -2.19 13.62 -2.41
N VAL A 161 -2.64 12.47 -1.90
CA VAL A 161 -3.93 11.87 -2.27
C VAL A 161 -5.08 12.68 -1.70
N VAL A 162 -5.08 12.94 -0.39
CA VAL A 162 -6.21 13.62 0.26
C VAL A 162 -6.35 15.08 -0.19
N THR A 163 -5.25 15.76 -0.53
CA THR A 163 -5.29 17.14 -1.03
C THR A 163 -5.76 17.27 -2.47
N GLN A 164 -5.50 16.27 -3.32
CA GLN A 164 -5.84 16.32 -4.74
C GLN A 164 -7.16 15.63 -5.09
N LEU A 165 -7.65 14.73 -4.25
CA LEU A 165 -8.88 14.00 -4.47
C LEU A 165 -10.05 14.55 -3.64
N PRO A 166 -11.28 14.57 -4.18
CA PRO A 166 -12.45 15.04 -3.45
C PRO A 166 -12.77 14.13 -2.25
N HIS A 167 -12.73 14.71 -1.05
CA HIS A 167 -12.89 14.00 0.22
C HIS A 167 -14.20 13.20 0.30
N GLU A 168 -15.29 13.70 -0.26
CA GLU A 168 -16.60 13.05 -0.26
C GLU A 168 -16.65 11.76 -1.09
N ARG A 169 -15.69 11.59 -2.01
CA ARG A 169 -15.52 10.41 -2.85
C ARG A 169 -14.38 9.51 -2.40
N LEU A 170 -13.65 9.86 -1.34
CA LEU A 170 -12.47 9.13 -0.88
C LEU A 170 -12.77 8.35 0.40
N ALA A 171 -12.20 7.15 0.51
CA ALA A 171 -12.11 6.37 1.73
C ALA A 171 -10.66 5.89 1.89
N VAL A 172 -10.07 6.12 3.07
CA VAL A 172 -8.72 5.66 3.40
C VAL A 172 -8.83 4.43 4.31
N GLN A 173 -8.06 3.40 4.00
CA GLN A 173 -7.86 2.20 4.82
C GLN A 173 -6.38 2.11 5.22
N TRP A 174 -6.16 1.61 6.44
CA TRP A 174 -4.84 1.24 6.95
C TRP A 174 -4.75 -0.27 7.07
N ASP A 175 -3.72 -0.85 6.45
CA ASP A 175 -3.41 -2.27 6.54
C ASP A 175 -2.43 -2.51 7.68
N VAL A 176 -2.88 -3.29 8.66
CA VAL A 176 -2.16 -3.51 9.93
C VAL A 176 -1.71 -4.97 10.09
N ALA A 177 -1.43 -5.65 8.96
CA ALA A 177 -1.17 -7.08 8.96
C ALA A 177 0.11 -7.47 9.71
N VAL A 178 1.17 -6.67 9.58
CA VAL A 178 2.46 -6.91 10.25
C VAL A 178 2.35 -6.64 11.75
N GLU A 179 1.67 -5.56 12.14
CA GLU A 179 1.42 -5.19 13.54
C GLU A 179 0.75 -6.34 14.30
N PHE A 180 -0.32 -6.89 13.72
CA PHE A 180 -1.00 -8.04 14.31
C PHE A 180 -0.12 -9.28 14.32
N GLY A 181 0.68 -9.53 13.29
CA GLY A 181 1.63 -10.63 13.31
C GLY A 181 2.63 -10.50 14.46
N ILE A 182 3.22 -9.32 14.67
CA ILE A 182 4.14 -9.04 15.79
C ILE A 182 3.43 -9.25 17.14
N LEU A 183 2.19 -8.74 17.30
CA LEU A 183 1.43 -8.88 18.54
C LEU A 183 1.10 -10.34 18.87
N GLU A 184 0.90 -11.18 17.85
CA GLU A 184 0.65 -12.62 17.99
C GLU A 184 1.96 -13.44 18.09
N GLY A 185 3.13 -12.78 18.16
CA GLY A 185 4.44 -13.43 18.26
C GLY A 185 4.92 -14.09 16.96
N GLY A 186 4.39 -13.64 15.82
CA GLY A 186 4.95 -13.88 14.50
C GLY A 186 6.04 -12.87 14.16
N PHE A 187 6.93 -13.25 13.23
CA PHE A 187 8.17 -12.59 12.82
C PHE A 187 9.38 -12.89 13.72
#